data_AF-A0A967V983-F1
#
_entry.id   AF-A0A967V983-F1
#
_cell.length_a   1.000
_cell.length_b   1.000
_cell.length_c   1.000
_cell.angle_alpha   90.00
_cell.angle_beta   90.00
_cell.angle_gamma   90.00
#
_symmetry.space_group_name_H-M   'P 1'
#
loop_
_entity.id
_entity.type
_entity.pdbx_description
1 polymer ?
#
loop_
_entity_poly.entity_id
_entity_poly.type
_entity_poly.pdbx_seq_one_letter_code
_entity_poly.pdbx_strand_id
1 'polypeptide(L)'
;MAYPLPDKPSIAVLPFDNMSGDPKQEYFSDGITEEIIASLSKVDQLFVIARNSTFVYKGKPVKVKQVAEELGVRYVLEGSVRKSEDRVRITAQLIDATTGHHLWSERYD
;
A
#
# COMPACT_ATOMS: atom_id res chain seq x y z
N MET A 1 -14.45 -13.32 10.57
CA MET A 1 -14.96 -13.83 9.27
C MET A 1 -14.18 -13.12 8.19
N ALA A 2 -13.73 -13.83 7.15
CA ALA A 2 -12.99 -13.23 6.04
C ALA A 2 -13.96 -12.66 5.00
N TYR A 3 -13.65 -11.50 4.41
CA TYR A 3 -14.44 -10.95 3.31
C TYR A 3 -14.17 -11.70 2.01
N PRO A 4 -15.20 -12.00 1.19
CA PRO A 4 -15.00 -12.61 -0.12
C PRO A 4 -14.27 -11.64 -1.06
N LEU A 5 -13.48 -12.18 -1.99
CA LEU A 5 -12.86 -11.37 -3.05
C LEU A 5 -13.94 -10.86 -4.02
N PRO A 6 -13.85 -9.60 -4.47
CA PRO A 6 -14.74 -9.07 -5.51
C PRO A 6 -14.43 -9.68 -6.88
N ASP A 7 -15.41 -9.61 -7.78
CA ASP A 7 -15.27 -10.11 -9.17
C ASP A 7 -14.26 -9.32 -10.00
N LYS A 8 -14.04 -8.05 -9.64
CA LYS A 8 -13.05 -7.17 -10.26
C LYS A 8 -11.70 -7.28 -9.52
N PRO A 9 -10.55 -7.07 -10.18
CA PRO A 9 -9.27 -6.89 -9.50
C PRO A 9 -9.41 -5.91 -8.33
N SER A 10 -8.95 -6.30 -7.14
CA SER A 10 -9.03 -5.49 -5.94
C SER A 10 -7.67 -5.26 -5.30
N ILE A 11 -7.45 -4.04 -4.82
CA ILE A 11 -6.17 -3.62 -4.27
C ILE A 11 -6.35 -2.81 -2.98
N ALA A 12 -5.55 -3.15 -1.97
CA ALA A 12 -5.30 -2.29 -0.83
C ALA A 12 -3.91 -1.67 -0.97
N VAL A 13 -3.81 -0.36 -0.73
CA VAL A 13 -2.53 0.33 -0.61
C VAL A 13 -2.25 0.54 0.87
N LEU A 14 -1.23 -0.14 1.40
CA LEU A 14 -0.80 0.04 2.77
C LEU A 14 -0.03 1.36 2.92
N PRO A 15 -0.06 1.99 4.12
CA PRO A 15 0.78 3.14 4.41
C PRO A 15 2.24 2.85 4.11
N PHE A 16 2.86 3.66 3.25
CA PHE A 16 4.27 3.51 2.94
C PHE A 16 5.10 3.83 4.18
N ASP A 17 6.11 3.00 4.45
CA ASP A 17 6.98 3.19 5.59
C ASP A 17 7.90 4.39 5.40
N ASN A 18 7.99 5.25 6.41
CA ASN A 18 9.00 6.29 6.47
C ASN A 18 10.36 5.70 6.88
N MET A 19 11.23 5.48 5.90
CA MET A 19 12.61 5.00 6.09
C MET A 19 13.64 6.14 6.15
N SER A 20 13.20 7.38 6.36
CA SER A 20 14.06 8.56 6.45
C SER A 20 14.63 8.75 7.87
N GLY A 21 14.04 8.11 8.88
CA GLY A 21 14.46 8.22 10.28
C GLY A 21 13.99 9.50 11.01
N ASP A 22 13.30 10.40 10.30
CA ASP A 22 12.72 11.62 10.85
C ASP A 22 11.19 11.53 10.85
N PRO A 23 10.54 11.45 12.02
CA PRO A 23 9.07 11.44 12.13
C PRO A 23 8.39 12.69 11.55
N LYS A 24 9.10 13.81 11.41
CA LYS A 24 8.55 15.00 10.75
C LYS A 24 8.33 14.79 9.27
N GLN A 25 8.90 13.75 8.66
CA GLN A 25 8.74 13.42 7.25
C GLN A 25 7.61 12.41 7.00
N GLU A 26 6.92 11.97 8.06
CA GLU A 26 5.83 11.00 7.98
C GLU A 26 4.68 11.47 7.10
N TYR A 27 4.41 12.78 7.06
CA TYR A 27 3.38 13.34 6.17
C TYR A 27 3.70 13.08 4.69
N PHE A 28 4.97 12.91 4.34
CA PHE A 28 5.40 12.72 2.97
C PHE A 28 5.10 11.29 2.52
N SER A 29 5.40 10.27 3.34
CA SER A 29 5.02 8.88 3.04
C SER A 29 3.50 8.69 3.06
N ASP A 30 2.79 9.37 3.96
CA ASP A 30 1.31 9.39 3.97
C ASP A 30 0.74 10.04 2.72
N GLY A 31 1.31 11.16 2.28
CA GLY A 31 0.90 11.86 1.07
C GLY A 31 1.12 11.02 -0.19
N ILE A 32 2.25 10.31 -0.30
CA ILE A 32 2.49 9.36 -1.40
C ILE A 32 1.47 8.24 -1.39
N THR A 33 1.18 7.66 -0.22
CA THR A 33 0.16 6.60 -0.08
C THR A 33 -1.20 7.09 -0.59
N GLU A 34 -1.59 8.30 -0.18
CA GLU A 34 -2.87 8.91 -0.56
C GLU A 34 -2.95 9.21 -2.07
N GLU A 35 -1.87 9.73 -2.66
CA GLU A 35 -1.81 10.01 -4.10
C GLU A 35 -1.89 8.72 -4.93
N ILE A 36 -1.27 7.63 -4.47
CA ILE A 36 -1.38 6.33 -5.12
C ILE A 36 -2.81 5.80 -5.06
N ILE A 37 -3.47 5.86 -3.89
CA ILE A 37 -4.89 5.47 -3.75
C ILE A 37 -5.75 6.29 -4.71
N ALA A 38 -5.57 7.62 -4.72
CA ALA A 38 -6.33 8.51 -5.59
C ALA A 38 -6.10 8.22 -7.08
N SER A 39 -4.87 7.92 -7.47
CA SER A 39 -4.50 7.59 -8.84
C SER A 39 -5.08 6.25 -9.29
N LEU A 40 -4.96 5.20 -8.47
CA LEU A 40 -5.53 3.88 -8.75
C LEU A 40 -7.07 3.92 -8.80
N SER A 41 -7.70 4.77 -7.98
CA SER A 41 -9.17 4.90 -7.94
C SER A 41 -9.76 5.46 -9.23
N LYS A 42 -8.95 6.03 -10.12
CA LYS A 42 -9.37 6.49 -11.46
C LYS A 42 -9.51 5.35 -12.46
N VAL A 43 -9.13 4.13 -12.10
CA VAL A 43 -9.23 2.94 -12.96
C VAL A 43 -10.55 2.21 -12.68
N ASP A 44 -11.54 2.37 -13.55
CA ASP A 44 -12.92 1.85 -13.35
C ASP A 44 -13.02 0.32 -13.12
N GLN A 45 -12.01 -0.42 -13.56
CA GLN A 45 -11.94 -1.87 -13.44
C GLN A 45 -11.26 -2.34 -12.15
N LEU A 46 -10.73 -1.41 -11.34
CA LEU A 46 -9.98 -1.71 -10.13
C LEU A 46 -10.79 -1.30 -8.89
N PHE A 47 -11.06 -2.27 -8.01
CA PHE A 47 -11.67 -2.01 -6.71
C PHE A 47 -10.58 -1.60 -5.72
N VAL A 48 -10.52 -0.31 -5.39
CA VAL A 48 -9.51 0.25 -4.48
C VAL A 48 -10.09 0.41 -3.09
N ILE A 49 -9.40 -0.12 -2.07
CA ILE A 49 -9.83 0.04 -0.69
C ILE A 49 -9.60 1.49 -0.22
N ALA A 50 -10.58 2.01 0.50
CA ALA A 50 -10.52 3.34 1.09
C ALA A 50 -9.32 3.50 2.04
N ARG A 51 -8.71 4.68 1.99
CA ARG A 51 -7.54 5.06 2.80
C ARG A 51 -7.72 4.78 4.29
N ASN A 52 -8.85 5.14 4.87
CA ASN A 52 -9.10 4.94 6.30
C ASN A 52 -9.08 3.45 6.70
N SER A 53 -9.51 2.56 5.82
CA SER A 53 -9.49 1.11 6.05
C SER A 53 -8.08 0.52 6.02
N THR A 54 -7.13 1.11 5.28
CA THR A 54 -5.74 0.63 5.23
C THR A 54 -4.84 1.35 6.25
N PHE A 55 -5.14 2.57 6.64
CA PHE A 55 -4.33 3.34 7.58
C PHE A 55 -4.33 2.77 9.01
N VAL A 56 -5.28 1.89 9.36
CA VAL A 56 -5.27 1.15 10.64
C VAL A 56 -4.05 0.25 10.81
N TYR A 57 -3.38 -0.12 9.71
CA TYR A 57 -2.18 -0.96 9.67
C TYR A 57 -0.88 -0.17 9.85
N LYS A 58 -0.93 1.16 9.85
CA LYS A 58 0.24 2.02 9.98
C LYS A 58 1.06 1.70 11.24
N GLY A 59 2.37 1.56 11.07
CA GLY A 59 3.31 1.30 12.16
C GLY A 59 3.14 -0.06 12.84
N LYS A 60 2.42 -1.00 12.22
CA LYS A 60 2.21 -2.35 12.73
C LYS A 60 2.91 -3.36 11.81
N PRO A 61 3.47 -4.45 12.36
CA PRO A 61 3.85 -5.59 11.55
C PRO A 61 2.58 -6.28 11.06
N VAL A 62 2.33 -6.23 9.75
CA VAL A 62 1.11 -6.78 9.15
C VAL A 62 1.47 -7.86 8.16
N LYS A 63 0.77 -8.99 8.26
CA LYS A 63 0.88 -10.06 7.26
C LYS A 63 -0.06 -9.74 6.12
N VAL A 64 0.45 -9.71 4.89
CA VAL A 64 -0.35 -9.41 3.69
C VAL A 64 -1.61 -10.29 3.58
N LYS A 65 -1.51 -11.57 3.96
CA LYS A 65 -2.66 -12.49 4.01
C LYS A 65 -3.78 -12.03 4.96
N GLN A 66 -3.43 -11.43 6.10
CA GLN A 66 -4.42 -10.87 7.03
C GLN A 66 -5.17 -9.69 6.38
N VAL A 67 -4.47 -8.83 5.64
CA VAL A 67 -5.09 -7.73 4.89
C VAL A 67 -6.07 -8.25 3.85
N ALA A 68 -5.71 -9.33 3.14
CA ALA A 68 -6.61 -9.99 2.19
C ALA A 68 -7.90 -10.46 2.85
N GLU A 69 -7.78 -11.14 4.00
CA GLU A 69 -8.92 -11.68 4.74
C GLU A 69 -9.80 -10.59 5.35
N GLU A 70 -9.20 -9.53 5.91
CA GLU A 70 -9.91 -8.45 6.61
C GLU A 70 -10.53 -7.42 5.65
N LEU A 71 -9.96 -7.22 4.46
CA LEU A 71 -10.44 -6.21 3.50
C LEU A 71 -11.07 -6.81 2.24
N GLY A 72 -10.95 -8.12 2.02
CA GLY A 72 -11.46 -8.80 0.82
C GLY A 72 -10.68 -8.42 -0.44
N VAL A 73 -9.36 -8.25 -0.33
CA VAL A 73 -8.51 -7.84 -1.47
C VAL A 73 -7.64 -8.95 -2.01
N ARG A 74 -7.47 -8.96 -3.34
CA ARG A 74 -6.56 -9.89 -4.01
C ARG A 74 -5.12 -9.39 -3.99
N TYR A 75 -4.93 -8.09 -4.16
CA TYR A 75 -3.61 -7.48 -4.25
C TYR A 75 -3.37 -6.51 -3.11
N VAL A 76 -2.12 -6.43 -2.67
CA VAL A 76 -1.64 -5.42 -1.73
C VAL A 76 -0.45 -4.70 -2.36
N LEU A 77 -0.49 -3.38 -2.32
CA LEU A 77 0.63 -2.52 -2.63
C LEU A 77 1.22 -1.99 -1.32
N GLU A 78 2.49 -2.26 -1.10
CA GLU A 78 3.25 -1.75 0.03
C GLU A 78 4.58 -1.16 -0.44
N GLY A 79 5.26 -0.46 0.45
CA GLY A 79 6.48 0.20 0.08
C GLY A 79 7.05 1.09 1.16
N SER A 80 8.12 1.78 0.80
CA SER A 80 8.80 2.69 1.69
C SER A 80 9.26 3.95 0.96
N VAL A 81 9.34 5.03 1.72
CA VAL A 81 9.86 6.30 1.27
C VAL A 81 11.06 6.67 2.14
N ARG A 82 12.17 7.00 1.48
CA ARG A 82 13.36 7.57 2.12
C ARG A 82 13.65 8.90 1.47
N LYS A 83 13.52 9.98 2.24
CA LYS A 83 13.85 11.33 1.82
C LYS A 83 15.08 11.81 2.60
N SER A 84 16.02 12.39 1.87
CA SER A 84 17.25 12.95 2.42
C SER A 84 17.58 14.19 1.63
N GLU A 85 17.52 15.36 2.29
CA GLU A 85 17.72 16.66 1.64
C GLU A 85 16.82 16.78 0.40
N ASP A 86 17.42 16.86 -0.79
CA ASP A 86 16.74 17.03 -2.08
C ASP A 86 16.53 15.71 -2.85
N ARG A 87 16.80 14.56 -2.22
CA ARG A 87 16.64 13.24 -2.85
C ARG A 87 15.50 12.46 -2.23
N VAL A 88 14.68 11.83 -3.07
CA VAL A 88 13.55 11.01 -2.65
C VAL A 88 13.66 9.64 -3.29
N ARG A 89 13.78 8.61 -2.46
CA ARG A 89 13.73 7.23 -2.91
C ARG A 89 12.43 6.59 -2.49
N ILE A 90 11.71 6.01 -3.45
CA ILE A 90 10.48 5.27 -3.21
C ILE A 90 10.71 3.83 -3.65
N THR A 91 10.43 2.87 -2.78
CA THR A 91 10.32 1.46 -3.15
C THR A 91 8.86 1.08 -3.09
N ALA A 92 8.34 0.45 -4.14
CA ALA A 92 6.96 -0.02 -4.20
C ALA A 92 6.93 -1.50 -4.62
N GLN A 93 6.02 -2.26 -4.01
CA GLN A 93 5.91 -3.71 -4.19
C GLN A 93 4.45 -4.12 -4.29
N LEU A 94 4.12 -4.83 -5.37
CA LEU A 94 2.80 -5.40 -5.59
C LEU A 94 2.83 -6.89 -5.24
N ILE A 95 1.93 -7.31 -4.35
CA ILE A 95 1.89 -8.65 -3.79
C ILE A 95 0.52 -9.27 -4.09
N ASP A 96 0.50 -10.51 -4.54
CA ASP A 96 -0.72 -11.34 -4.50
C ASP A 96 -0.96 -11.74 -3.06
N ALA A 97 -1.98 -11.16 -2.43
CA ALA A 97 -2.23 -11.26 -1.01
C ALA A 97 -2.80 -12.62 -0.58
N THR A 98 -3.27 -13.43 -1.55
CA THR A 98 -3.78 -14.78 -1.29
C THR A 98 -2.65 -15.80 -1.22
N THR A 99 -1.57 -15.59 -1.97
CA THR A 99 -0.40 -16.47 -2.04
C THR A 99 0.81 -15.94 -1.26
N GLY A 100 0.87 -14.63 -1.03
CA GLY A 100 2.01 -13.94 -0.43
C GLY A 100 3.18 -13.71 -1.39
N HIS A 101 2.99 -13.91 -2.70
CA HIS A 101 4.05 -13.75 -3.69
C HIS A 101 4.15 -12.33 -4.22
N HIS A 102 5.37 -11.80 -4.33
CA HIS A 102 5.63 -10.55 -5.04
C HIS A 102 5.39 -10.75 -6.54
N LEU A 103 4.51 -9.94 -7.12
CA LEU A 103 4.25 -9.88 -8.55
C LEU A 103 5.17 -8.87 -9.23
N TRP A 104 5.47 -7.79 -8.53
CA TRP A 104 6.32 -6.69 -9.03
C TRP A 104 6.96 -5.95 -7.87
N SER A 105 8.16 -5.41 -8.11
CA SER A 105 8.86 -4.53 -7.19
C SER A 105 9.68 -3.56 -8.02
N GLU A 106 9.58 -2.28 -7.68
CA GLU A 106 10.35 -1.23 -8.38
C GLU A 106 10.82 -0.18 -7.39
N ARG A 107 11.88 0.50 -7.80
CA ARG A 107 12.49 1.58 -7.06
C ARG A 107 12.59 2.82 -7.93
N TYR A 108 12.19 3.94 -7.37
CA TYR A 108 12.27 5.28 -7.94
C TYR A 108 13.22 6.12 -7.08
N ASP A 109 14.05 6.95 -7.72
CA ASP A 109 15.02 7.87 -7.10
C ASP A 109 14.74 9.32 -7.54
#